data_AF-A0A6P5END5-F1
#
_entry.id   AF-A0A6P5END5-F1
#
_cell.length_a   1.000
_cell.length_b   1.000
_cell.length_c   1.000
_cell.angle_alpha   90.00
_cell.angle_beta   90.00
_cell.angle_gamma   90.00
#
_symmetry.space_group_name_H-M   'P 1'
#
loop_
_entity.id
_entity.type
_entity.pdbx_description
1 polymer ?
#
loop_
_entity_poly.entity_id
_entity_poly.type
_entity_poly.pdbx_seq_one_letter_code
_entity_poly.pdbx_strand_id
1 'polypeptide(L)'
;MNLQDCRLQKICRMVVPKEFRELLPPSPVWLTLSCKNKTWEVRYCGDRYLKRFETGWKRFAIENNLEIGDGCVFELMDNENLNFGVRVLKGEIPSLVRNIEDGRSSDSPIMID
;
A
#
# COMPACT_ATOMS: atom_id res chain seq x y z
N MET A 1 15.44 2.55 -26.08
CA MET A 1 14.13 2.46 -25.40
C MET A 1 14.01 1.04 -24.86
N ASN A 2 14.43 0.82 -23.61
CA ASN A 2 14.64 -0.52 -23.07
C ASN A 2 13.35 -1.05 -22.42
N LEU A 3 12.80 -2.13 -22.98
CA LEU A 3 11.48 -2.69 -22.67
C LEU A 3 11.52 -3.73 -21.53
N GLN A 4 12.62 -3.82 -20.77
CA GLN A 4 12.77 -4.83 -19.71
C GLN A 4 12.14 -4.45 -18.35
N ASP A 5 11.74 -3.19 -18.14
CA ASP A 5 11.09 -2.73 -16.89
C ASP A 5 9.55 -2.89 -16.92
N CYS A 6 9.08 -3.91 -17.63
CA CYS A 6 7.67 -4.16 -17.91
C CYS A 6 6.93 -4.87 -16.76
N ARG A 7 7.58 -5.05 -15.59
CA ARG A 7 6.96 -5.72 -14.41
C ARG A 7 6.20 -4.77 -13.50
N LEU A 8 6.50 -3.46 -13.52
CA LEU A 8 5.70 -2.43 -12.85
C LEU A 8 4.57 -1.88 -13.75
N GLN A 9 4.45 -2.36 -14.99
CA GLN A 9 3.52 -1.78 -15.96
C GLN A 9 2.13 -2.40 -16.00
N LYS A 10 1.87 -3.53 -15.33
CA LYS A 10 0.62 -4.28 -15.58
C LYS A 10 -0.38 -4.33 -14.44
N ILE A 11 -0.39 -3.31 -13.57
CA ILE A 11 -1.39 -2.93 -12.53
C ILE A 11 -0.68 -2.74 -11.19
N CYS A 12 -0.28 -1.51 -10.84
CA CYS A 12 0.05 -1.16 -9.46
C CYS A 12 -1.24 -0.74 -8.77
N ARG A 13 -2.05 -1.69 -8.33
CA ARG A 13 -3.16 -1.46 -7.38
C ARG A 13 -2.75 -2.14 -6.09
N MET A 14 -2.70 -1.39 -5.00
CA MET A 14 -2.57 -2.01 -3.69
C MET A 14 -3.95 -2.36 -3.19
N VAL A 15 -4.24 -3.65 -3.01
CA VAL A 15 -5.43 -4.08 -2.27
C VAL A 15 -5.20 -3.78 -0.80
N VAL A 16 -6.16 -3.12 -0.18
CA VAL A 16 -6.11 -2.77 1.22
C VAL A 16 -6.54 -4.00 2.04
N PRO A 17 -5.71 -4.44 3.01
CA PRO A 17 -6.06 -5.55 3.89
C PRO A 17 -7.37 -5.31 4.65
N LYS A 18 -8.07 -6.38 5.01
CA LYS A 18 -9.41 -6.34 5.62
C LYS A 18 -9.48 -5.47 6.88
N GLU A 19 -8.44 -5.46 7.65
CA GLU A 19 -8.29 -4.80 8.95
C GLU A 19 -8.19 -3.27 8.77
N PHE A 20 -7.56 -2.83 7.68
CA PHE A 20 -7.52 -1.43 7.28
C PHE A 20 -8.87 -0.93 6.74
N ARG A 21 -9.80 -1.84 6.40
CA ARG A 21 -11.09 -1.46 5.82
C ARG A 21 -12.03 -0.80 6.83
N GLU A 22 -11.84 -1.02 8.12
CA GLU A 22 -12.62 -0.37 9.20
C GLU A 22 -12.14 1.06 9.48
N LEU A 23 -10.88 1.36 9.16
CA LEU A 23 -10.28 2.69 9.32
C LEU A 23 -10.58 3.64 8.15
N LEU A 24 -11.20 3.13 7.09
CA LEU A 24 -11.39 3.85 5.84
C LEU A 24 -12.87 3.88 5.42
N PRO A 25 -13.35 4.99 4.84
CA PRO A 25 -14.76 5.13 4.50
C PRO A 25 -15.21 4.12 3.42
N PRO A 26 -16.50 3.76 3.36
CA PRO A 26 -17.02 2.87 2.31
C PRO A 26 -17.10 3.56 0.94
N SER A 27 -16.91 4.88 0.87
CA SER A 27 -16.93 5.67 -0.36
C SER A 27 -15.53 5.91 -0.92
N PRO A 28 -15.41 6.26 -2.22
CA PRO A 28 -14.15 6.72 -2.76
C PRO A 28 -13.73 8.05 -2.12
N VAL A 29 -12.47 8.13 -1.67
CA VAL A 29 -11.93 9.32 -1.02
C VAL A 29 -10.49 9.55 -1.47
N TRP A 30 -10.06 10.82 -1.42
CA TRP A 30 -8.65 11.17 -1.52
C TRP A 30 -8.03 11.11 -0.13
N LEU A 31 -6.85 10.52 -0.05
CA LEU A 31 -6.07 10.45 1.18
C LEU A 31 -4.63 10.87 0.90
N THR A 32 -3.89 11.19 1.96
CA THR A 32 -2.50 11.60 1.86
C THR A 32 -1.58 10.50 2.39
N LEU A 33 -0.60 10.08 1.60
CA LEU A 33 0.50 9.24 2.05
C LEU A 33 1.74 10.12 2.30
N SER A 34 2.38 9.96 3.46
CA SER A 34 3.57 10.70 3.87
C SER A 34 4.75 9.73 4.03
N CYS A 35 5.84 9.90 3.28
CA CYS A 35 7.03 9.04 3.33
C CYS A 35 8.29 9.85 3.03
N LYS A 36 9.36 9.66 3.82
CA LYS A 36 10.67 10.34 3.64
C LYS A 36 10.53 11.86 3.40
N ASN A 37 9.71 12.53 4.21
CA ASN A 37 9.42 13.98 4.14
C ASN A 37 8.73 14.46 2.85
N LYS A 38 8.13 13.56 2.07
CA LYS A 38 7.32 13.88 0.91
C LYS A 38 5.90 13.35 1.09
N THR A 39 4.96 13.94 0.35
CA THR A 39 3.55 13.55 0.39
C THR A 39 3.04 13.20 -1.00
N TRP A 40 2.10 12.26 -1.05
CA TRP A 40 1.42 11.83 -2.27
C TRP A 40 -0.07 11.73 -2.02
N GLU A 41 -0.86 12.40 -2.85
CA GLU A 41 -2.31 12.18 -2.87
C GLU A 41 -2.61 10.86 -3.58
N VAL A 42 -3.43 10.03 -2.92
CA VAL A 42 -3.83 8.73 -3.41
C VAL A 42 -5.34 8.59 -3.33
N ARG A 43 -5.94 8.07 -4.39
CA ARG A 43 -7.37 7.74 -4.41
C ARG A 43 -7.58 6.36 -3.83
N TYR A 44 -8.32 6.29 -2.75
CA TYR A 44 -8.84 5.05 -2.20
C TYR A 44 -10.26 4.79 -2.72
N CYS A 45 -10.51 3.56 -3.17
CA CYS A 45 -11.81 3.13 -3.68
C CYS A 45 -12.43 2.12 -2.71
N GLY A 46 -13.14 2.63 -1.70
CA GLY A 46 -13.84 1.83 -0.67
C GLY A 46 -15.15 1.20 -1.14
N ASP A 47 -15.68 1.66 -2.28
CA ASP A 47 -16.95 1.23 -2.89
C ASP A 47 -16.84 -0.09 -3.69
N ARG A 48 -15.66 -0.69 -3.72
CA ARG A 48 -15.37 -1.92 -4.46
C ARG A 48 -15.32 -3.11 -3.52
N TYR A 49 -15.68 -4.29 -4.05
CA TYR A 49 -15.51 -5.57 -3.35
C TYR A 49 -14.07 -5.76 -2.83
N LEU A 50 -13.08 -5.48 -3.68
CA LEU A 50 -11.69 -5.33 -3.28
C LEU A 50 -11.35 -3.84 -3.13
N LYS A 51 -11.34 -3.38 -1.88
CA LYS A 51 -10.93 -2.03 -1.51
C LYS A 51 -9.45 -1.84 -1.83
N ARG A 52 -9.09 -0.74 -2.48
CA ARG A 52 -7.74 -0.56 -3.03
C ARG A 52 -7.34 0.89 -3.21
N PHE A 53 -6.03 1.13 -3.25
CA PHE A 53 -5.45 2.35 -3.78
C PHE A 53 -5.32 2.27 -5.30
N GLU A 54 -5.78 3.32 -5.99
CA GLU A 54 -5.74 3.42 -7.46
C GLU A 54 -4.87 4.60 -7.90
N THR A 55 -5.49 5.74 -8.22
CA THR A 55 -4.79 6.94 -8.67
C THR A 55 -3.79 7.40 -7.60
N GLY A 56 -2.59 7.81 -8.01
CA GLY A 56 -1.53 8.26 -7.10
C GLY A 56 -0.65 7.13 -6.55
N TRP A 57 -1.17 5.91 -6.38
CA TRP A 57 -0.38 4.78 -5.84
C TRP A 57 0.83 4.44 -6.72
N LYS A 58 0.65 4.39 -8.04
CA LYS A 58 1.76 4.11 -8.97
C LYS A 58 2.88 5.15 -8.86
N ARG A 59 2.53 6.43 -8.66
CA ARG A 59 3.49 7.52 -8.49
C ARG A 59 4.24 7.35 -7.17
N PHE A 60 3.52 7.10 -6.08
CA PHE A 60 4.11 6.78 -4.77
C PHE A 60 5.11 5.62 -4.89
N ALA A 61 4.73 4.52 -5.54
CA ALA A 61 5.57 3.35 -5.71
C ALA A 61 6.85 3.64 -6.49
N ILE A 62 6.75 4.34 -7.63
CA ILE A 62 7.90 4.69 -8.46
C ILE A 62 8.85 5.63 -7.70
N GLU A 63 8.34 6.69 -7.09
CA GLU A 63 9.17 7.70 -6.42
C GLU A 63 9.79 7.22 -5.11
N ASN A 64 9.25 6.15 -4.50
CA ASN A 64 9.83 5.48 -3.33
C ASN A 64 10.62 4.20 -3.71
N ASN A 65 10.84 3.96 -5.00
CA ASN A 65 11.57 2.82 -5.55
C ASN A 65 11.02 1.48 -5.03
N LEU A 66 9.70 1.33 -4.87
CA LEU A 66 9.11 0.08 -4.40
C LEU A 66 9.37 -1.05 -5.39
N GLU A 67 9.89 -2.16 -4.88
CA GLU A 67 10.15 -3.38 -5.64
C GLU A 67 9.29 -4.55 -5.15
N ILE A 68 9.18 -5.60 -5.97
CA ILE A 68 8.51 -6.83 -5.56
C ILE A 68 9.29 -7.45 -4.39
N GLY A 69 8.60 -7.70 -3.28
CA GLY A 69 9.20 -8.20 -2.05
C GLY A 69 9.45 -7.12 -1.00
N ASP A 70 9.27 -5.84 -1.34
CA ASP A 70 9.23 -4.77 -0.35
C ASP A 70 7.91 -4.77 0.43
N GLY A 71 7.99 -4.43 1.71
CA GLY A 71 6.83 -4.17 2.57
C GLY A 71 6.50 -2.69 2.68
N CYS A 72 5.23 -2.36 2.94
CA CYS A 72 4.82 -1.01 3.34
C CYS A 72 4.05 -1.10 4.65
N VAL A 73 4.53 -0.40 5.67
CA VAL A 73 3.81 -0.21 6.94
C VAL A 73 3.10 1.13 6.86
N PHE A 74 1.79 1.12 7.12
CA PHE A 74 0.95 2.31 7.13
C PHE A 74 0.57 2.64 8.58
N GLU A 75 0.73 3.89 8.96
CA GLU A 75 0.38 4.41 10.27
C GLU A 75 -0.61 5.57 10.09
N LEU A 76 -1.77 5.51 10.72
CA LEU A 76 -2.75 6.59 10.64
C LEU A 76 -2.30 7.75 11.53
N MET A 77 -1.92 8.88 10.90
CA MET A 77 -1.42 10.07 11.59
C MET A 77 -2.54 11.04 11.91
N ASP A 78 -3.55 11.12 11.04
CA ASP A 78 -4.70 12.00 11.18
C ASP A 78 -5.93 11.31 10.57
N ASN A 79 -6.91 11.00 11.42
CA ASN A 79 -8.15 10.35 11.04
C ASN A 79 -9.12 11.28 10.29
N GLU A 80 -9.12 12.57 10.62
CA GLU A 80 -10.05 13.53 10.01
C GLU A 80 -9.66 13.82 8.56
N ASN A 81 -8.35 13.99 8.33
CA ASN A 81 -7.80 14.28 7.01
C ASN A 81 -7.31 13.03 6.24
N LEU A 82 -7.47 11.83 6.83
CA LEU A 82 -6.97 10.56 6.29
C LEU A 82 -5.51 10.65 5.85
N ASN A 83 -4.64 11.10 6.76
CA ASN A 83 -3.21 11.16 6.52
C ASN A 83 -2.53 9.92 7.09
N PHE A 84 -1.82 9.19 6.23
CA PHE A 84 -1.06 8.00 6.59
C PHE A 84 0.44 8.25 6.46
N GLY A 85 1.18 8.01 7.53
CA GLY A 85 2.62 7.81 7.47
C GLY A 85 2.91 6.45 6.83
N VAL A 86 3.87 6.40 5.91
CA VAL A 86 4.27 5.16 5.24
C VAL A 86 5.75 4.91 5.43
N ARG A 87 6.08 3.72 5.92
CA ARG A 87 7.45 3.22 6.02
C ARG A 87 7.64 2.08 5.02
N VAL A 88 8.61 2.24 4.13
CA VAL A 88 9.00 1.19 3.17
C VAL A 88 10.05 0.29 3.79
N LEU A 89 9.77 -1.02 3.83
CA LEU A 89 10.68 -2.07 4.27
C LEU A 89 11.30 -2.72 3.02
N LYS A 90 12.61 -2.59 2.85
CA LYS A 90 13.32 -3.07 1.66
C LYS A 90 13.72 -4.52 1.80
N GLY A 91 13.23 -5.40 0.93
CA GLY A 91 13.73 -6.77 0.62
C GLY A 91 14.00 -7.76 1.77
N GLU A 92 13.94 -7.32 3.01
CA GLU A 92 14.24 -8.04 4.24
C GLU A 92 12.94 -8.29 4.98
N ILE A 93 11.92 -8.78 4.27
CA ILE A 93 10.91 -9.56 4.95
C ILE A 93 11.66 -10.82 5.43
N PRO A 94 11.85 -11.01 6.75
CA PRO A 94 12.67 -12.10 7.26
C PRO A 94 12.22 -13.43 6.65
N SER A 95 13.14 -14.35 6.38
CA SER A 95 12.80 -15.69 5.87
C SER A 95 11.74 -16.41 6.72
N LEU A 96 11.57 -16.00 7.99
CA LEU A 96 10.49 -16.42 8.90
C LEU A 96 9.08 -16.14 8.34
N VAL A 97 8.88 -15.05 7.59
CA VAL A 97 7.56 -14.67 7.07
C VAL A 97 7.22 -15.40 5.76
N ARG A 98 8.20 -16.03 5.07
CA ARG A 98 7.96 -16.76 3.80
C ARG A 98 7.10 -18.02 3.98
N ASN A 99 7.11 -18.59 5.19
CA ASN A 99 6.36 -19.78 5.55
C ASN A 99 5.07 -19.48 6.33
N ILE A 100 4.74 -18.19 6.52
CA ILE A 100 3.49 -17.78 7.14
C ILE A 100 2.43 -17.76 6.03
N GLU A 101 1.29 -18.40 6.25
CA GLU A 101 0.15 -18.35 5.33
C GLU A 101 -0.43 -16.92 5.26
N ASP A 102 -0.35 -16.21 6.39
CA ASP A 102 -0.64 -14.77 6.51
C ASP A 102 0.38 -13.90 5.75
N GLY A 103 -0.13 -12.83 5.14
CA GLY A 103 0.58 -11.92 4.25
C GLY A 103 0.44 -12.25 2.77
N ARG A 104 -0.09 -13.43 2.40
CA ARG A 104 -0.26 -13.85 1.00
C ARG A 104 -1.52 -13.30 0.32
N SER A 105 -2.49 -12.81 1.09
CA SER A 105 -3.78 -12.30 0.61
C SER A 105 -4.21 -11.06 1.40
N SER A 106 -5.05 -10.23 0.78
CA SER A 106 -5.71 -9.10 1.47
C SER A 106 -6.66 -9.53 2.60
N ASP A 107 -7.03 -10.80 2.66
CA ASP A 107 -7.92 -11.35 3.69
C ASP A 107 -7.17 -11.97 4.87
N SER A 108 -5.83 -11.98 4.81
CA SER A 108 -4.96 -12.46 5.87
C SER A 108 -3.65 -11.66 5.84
N PRO A 109 -3.58 -10.41 6.33
CA PRO A 109 -2.33 -9.67 6.35
C PRO A 109 -1.43 -10.06 7.52
N ILE A 110 -0.16 -9.65 7.43
CA ILE A 110 0.79 -9.74 8.54
C ILE A 110 0.50 -8.59 9.51
N MET A 111 0.24 -8.94 10.77
CA MET A 111 0.10 -7.99 11.87
C MET A 111 1.47 -7.77 12.53
N ILE A 112 1.81 -6.52 12.82
CA ILE A 112 2.99 -6.15 13.59
C ILE A 112 2.47 -5.45 14.85
N ASP A 113 2.73 -6.04 16.02
CA ASP A 113 2.42 -5.46 17.34
C ASP A 113 3.33 -4.27 17.68
#